data_AF-A0A554MWD5-F1
#
_entry.id   AF-A0A554MWD5-F1
#
_cell.length_a   1.000
_cell.length_b   1.000
_cell.length_c   1.000
_cell.angle_alpha   90.00
_cell.angle_beta   90.00
_cell.angle_gamma   90.00
#
_symmetry.space_group_name_H-M   'P 1'
#
loop_
_entity.id
_entity.type
_entity.pdbx_description
1 polymer ?
#
loop_
_entity_poly.entity_id
_entity_poly.type
_entity_poly.pdbx_seq_one_letter_code
_entity_poly.pdbx_strand_id
1 'polypeptide(L)'
;MKNVDDLIESAQALAERGFSRGEIADELNVSRETASWLAERNGAAPAAEPDVEPAGGPHDIHVDWSALGRDSARLSYVGQAMADLLSKQGEAVDLT
;
A
#
# COMPACT_ATOMS: atom_id res chain seq x y z
N MET A 1 -7.14 19.18 10.79
CA MET A 1 -7.94 18.81 9.61
C MET A 1 -7.06 19.03 8.41
N LYS A 2 -6.82 18.00 7.58
CA LYS A 2 -6.13 18.21 6.30
C LYS A 2 -7.03 19.09 5.43
N ASN A 3 -6.50 20.20 4.92
CA ASN A 3 -7.24 21.05 4.00
C ASN A 3 -7.38 20.33 2.65
N VAL A 4 -8.36 20.73 1.83
CA VAL A 4 -8.54 20.19 0.48
C VAL A 4 -7.26 20.39 -0.35
N ASP A 5 -6.56 21.50 -0.13
CA ASP A 5 -5.27 21.78 -0.79
C ASP A 5 -4.19 20.76 -0.40
N ASP A 6 -4.12 20.35 0.88
CA ASP A 6 -3.18 19.32 1.35
C ASP A 6 -3.49 17.95 0.73
N LEU A 7 -4.78 17.64 0.52
CA LEU A 7 -5.22 16.41 -0.13
C LEU A 7 -4.85 16.39 -1.61
N ILE A 8 -4.93 17.54 -2.28
CA ILE A 8 -4.52 17.69 -3.69
C ILE A 8 -3.01 17.46 -3.82
N GLU A 9 -2.19 18.10 -2.97
CA GLU A 9 -0.73 17.93 -2.98
C GLU A 9 -0.33 16.48 -2.65
N SER A 10 -0.99 15.87 -1.65
CA SER A 10 -0.70 14.48 -1.27
C SER A 10 -1.11 13.48 -2.37
N ALA A 11 -2.27 13.68 -3.00
CA ALA A 11 -2.72 12.85 -4.13
C ALA A 11 -1.77 12.98 -5.33
N GLN A 12 -1.28 14.18 -5.60
CA GLN A 12 -0.28 14.44 -6.63
C GLN A 12 1.01 13.66 -6.38
N ALA A 13 1.58 13.79 -5.17
CA ALA A 13 2.81 13.10 -4.82
C ALA A 13 2.68 11.56 -4.91
N LEU A 14 1.49 11.01 -4.59
CA LEU A 14 1.23 9.57 -4.72
C LEU A 14 1.06 9.14 -6.18
N ALA A 15 0.35 9.92 -7.00
CA ALA A 15 0.19 9.64 -8.42
C ALA A 15 1.53 9.69 -9.18
N GLU A 16 2.40 10.66 -8.88
CA GLU A 16 3.76 10.75 -9.45
C GLU A 16 4.64 9.56 -9.07
N ARG A 17 4.34 8.90 -7.94
CA ARG A 17 4.99 7.67 -7.49
C ARG A 17 4.37 6.39 -8.08
N GLY A 18 3.35 6.52 -8.93
CA GLY A 18 2.72 5.41 -9.64
C GLY A 18 1.57 4.72 -8.90
N PHE A 19 1.03 5.32 -7.84
CA PHE A 19 -0.10 4.75 -7.11
C PHE A 19 -1.38 4.81 -7.96
N SER A 20 -2.18 3.73 -7.93
CA SER A 20 -3.50 3.68 -8.54
C SER A 20 -4.53 4.50 -7.75
N ARG A 21 -5.66 4.84 -8.38
CA ARG A 21 -6.75 5.60 -7.72
C ARG A 21 -7.30 4.90 -6.47
N GLY A 22 -7.30 3.57 -6.45
CA GLY A 22 -7.72 2.78 -5.29
C GLY A 22 -6.74 2.92 -4.13
N GLU A 23 -5.45 2.79 -4.40
CA GLU A 23 -4.40 2.93 -3.38
C GLU A 23 -4.30 4.37 -2.85
N ILE A 24 -4.50 5.37 -3.70
CA ILE A 24 -4.58 6.78 -3.27
C ILE A 24 -5.78 6.98 -2.32
N ALA A 25 -6.91 6.29 -2.58
CA ALA A 25 -8.07 6.35 -1.69
C ALA A 25 -7.77 5.75 -0.32
N ASP A 26 -7.09 4.60 -0.29
CA ASP A 26 -6.70 3.91 0.94
C ASP A 26 -5.66 4.73 1.74
N GLU A 27 -4.65 5.30 1.07
CA GLU A 27 -3.58 6.09 1.70
C GLU A 27 -4.09 7.45 2.24
N LEU A 28 -4.99 8.12 1.51
CA LEU A 28 -5.57 9.40 1.94
C LEU A 28 -6.79 9.22 2.85
N ASN A 29 -7.26 7.98 3.04
CA ASN A 29 -8.46 7.63 3.79
C ASN A 29 -9.70 8.43 3.31
N VAL A 30 -9.90 8.43 1.99
CA VAL A 30 -11.03 9.06 1.30
C VAL A 30 -11.75 8.03 0.43
N SER A 31 -12.92 8.36 -0.12
CA SER A 31 -13.60 7.45 -1.05
C SER A 31 -12.83 7.33 -2.37
N ARG A 32 -12.99 6.20 -3.08
CA ARG A 32 -12.43 6.02 -4.42
C ARG A 32 -12.89 7.10 -5.40
N GLU A 33 -14.13 7.56 -5.26
CA GLU A 33 -14.69 8.66 -6.04
C GLU A 33 -13.96 9.98 -5.76
N THR A 34 -13.68 10.28 -4.48
CA THR A 34 -12.87 11.45 -4.09
C THR A 34 -11.44 11.33 -4.59
N ALA A 35 -10.82 10.16 -4.52
CA ALA A 35 -9.47 9.93 -5.05
C ALA A 35 -9.41 10.09 -6.58
N SER A 36 -10.44 9.62 -7.31
CA SER A 36 -10.56 9.84 -8.77
C SER A 36 -10.65 11.32 -9.09
N TRP A 37 -11.50 12.05 -8.37
CA TRP A 37 -11.65 13.50 -8.54
C TRP A 37 -10.36 14.27 -8.22
N LEU A 38 -9.63 13.88 -7.17
CA LEU A 38 -8.33 14.47 -6.83
C LEU A 38 -7.29 14.22 -7.93
N ALA A 39 -7.26 13.02 -8.52
CA ALA A 39 -6.35 12.68 -9.61
C ALA A 39 -6.68 13.43 -10.90
N GLU A 40 -7.96 13.58 -11.24
CA GLU A 40 -8.42 14.32 -12.43
C GLU A 40 -8.16 15.82 -12.32
N ARG A 41 -8.34 16.41 -11.13
CA ARG A 41 -8.10 17.83 -10.87
C ARG A 41 -6.62 18.21 -11.05
N ASN A 42 -5.72 17.25 -10.86
CA ASN A 42 -4.28 17.47 -10.95
C ASN A 42 -3.74 17.56 -12.40
N GLY A 43 -4.62 17.58 -13.41
CA GLY A 43 -4.20 17.68 -14.80
C GLY A 43 -3.45 16.44 -15.30
N ALA A 44 -3.41 15.36 -14.50
CA ALA A 44 -3.15 14.04 -15.03
C ALA A 44 -4.27 13.78 -16.04
N ALA A 45 -3.93 13.88 -17.34
CA ALA A 45 -4.78 13.42 -18.42
C ALA A 45 -5.43 12.11 -18.00
N PRO A 46 -6.68 11.81 -18.40
CA PRO A 46 -7.32 10.55 -18.02
C PRO A 46 -6.34 9.46 -18.41
N ALA A 47 -5.64 8.89 -17.43
CA ALA A 47 -5.07 7.58 -17.55
C ALA A 47 -6.33 6.77 -17.73
N ALA A 48 -6.68 6.59 -19.01
CA ALA A 48 -7.76 5.77 -19.46
C ALA A 48 -7.68 4.53 -18.61
N GLU A 49 -8.78 4.20 -17.96
CA GLU A 49 -8.91 2.95 -17.24
C GLU A 49 -8.19 1.87 -18.03
N PRO A 50 -7.14 1.24 -17.50
CA PRO A 50 -6.99 -0.15 -17.74
C PRO A 50 -7.96 -0.81 -16.75
N ASP A 51 -9.24 -0.83 -17.10
CA ASP A 51 -10.12 -1.95 -16.70
C ASP A 51 -9.75 -3.21 -17.52
N VAL A 52 -8.59 -3.18 -18.17
CA VAL A 52 -7.83 -4.29 -18.71
C VAL A 52 -6.48 -4.23 -18.01
N GLU A 53 -6.34 -4.96 -16.90
CA GLU A 53 -5.01 -5.30 -16.41
C GLU A 53 -4.17 -5.81 -17.59
N PRO A 54 -2.92 -5.37 -17.76
CA PRO A 54 -2.06 -5.93 -18.79
C PRO A 54 -1.92 -7.43 -18.51
N ALA A 55 -2.64 -8.23 -19.31
CA ALA A 55 -2.60 -9.69 -19.26
C ALA A 55 -1.18 -10.16 -19.60
N GLY A 56 -0.29 -10.20 -18.60
CA GLY A 56 1.09 -10.63 -18.77
C GLY A 56 2.13 -10.06 -17.80
N GLY A 57 1.80 -9.10 -16.93
CA GLY A 57 2.70 -8.65 -15.86
C GLY A 57 2.51 -9.44 -14.55
N PRO A 58 3.50 -9.51 -13.64
CA PRO A 58 3.25 -9.95 -12.28
C PRO A 58 2.16 -9.04 -11.67
N HIS A 59 1.06 -9.63 -11.21
CA HIS A 59 0.01 -8.88 -10.52
C HIS A 59 0.57 -8.37 -9.19
N ASP A 60 0.37 -7.09 -8.89
CA ASP A 60 0.65 -6.56 -7.56
C ASP A 60 -0.35 -7.15 -6.57
N ILE A 61 0.16 -7.67 -5.45
CA ILE A 61 -0.65 -8.31 -4.41
C ILE A 61 -0.69 -7.38 -3.19
N HIS A 62 -1.86 -6.83 -2.92
CA HIS A 62 -2.12 -6.17 -1.64
C HIS A 62 -2.24 -7.20 -0.52
N VAL A 63 -1.34 -7.14 0.46
CA VAL A 63 -1.41 -7.97 1.67
C VAL A 63 -1.92 -7.13 2.83
N ASP A 64 -3.11 -7.45 3.33
CA ASP A 64 -3.65 -6.83 4.53
C ASP A 64 -3.03 -7.44 5.80
N TRP A 65 -2.25 -6.63 6.51
CA TRP A 65 -1.61 -7.00 7.79
C TRP A 65 -2.47 -6.67 9.01
N SER A 66 -3.65 -6.07 8.85
CA SER A 66 -4.53 -5.64 9.94
C SER A 66 -4.89 -6.79 10.89
N ALA A 67 -5.10 -7.99 10.34
CA ALA A 67 -5.39 -9.19 11.13
C ALA A 67 -4.25 -9.54 12.09
N LEU A 68 -3.00 -9.33 11.68
CA LEU A 68 -1.80 -9.52 12.48
C LEU A 68 -1.65 -8.39 13.52
N GLY A 69 -1.78 -7.15 13.07
CA GLY A 69 -1.51 -5.95 13.87
C GLY A 69 -2.54 -5.65 14.96
N ARG A 70 -3.80 -6.06 14.77
CA ARG A 70 -4.91 -5.73 15.70
C ARG A 70 -4.95 -6.56 16.98
N ASP A 71 -4.07 -7.54 17.13
CA ASP A 71 -4.08 -8.50 18.24
C ASP A 71 -2.68 -8.59 18.84
N SER A 72 -2.56 -8.21 20.12
CA SER A 72 -1.28 -8.12 20.80
C SER A 72 -0.60 -9.47 20.99
N ALA A 73 -1.36 -10.56 21.12
CA ALA A 73 -0.79 -11.90 21.24
C ALA A 73 -0.16 -12.34 19.91
N ARG A 74 -0.88 -12.14 18.79
CA ARG A 74 -0.33 -12.42 17.45
C ARG A 74 0.92 -11.58 17.16
N LEU A 75 0.88 -10.29 17.45
CA LEU A 75 2.04 -9.40 17.28
C LEU A 75 3.23 -9.87 18.13
N SER A 76 2.97 -10.33 19.36
CA SER A 76 4.01 -10.85 20.26
C SER A 76 4.68 -12.10 19.72
N TYR A 77 3.91 -13.05 19.18
CA TYR A 77 4.46 -14.26 18.57
C TYR A 77 5.32 -13.96 17.35
N VAL A 78 4.89 -13.02 16.50
CA VAL A 78 5.67 -12.57 15.33
C VAL A 78 6.99 -11.95 15.79
N GLY A 79 6.95 -11.06 16.78
CA GLY A 79 8.15 -10.44 17.35
C GLY A 79 9.13 -11.47 17.92
N GLN A 80 8.63 -12.50 18.61
CA GLN A 80 9.47 -13.60 19.10
C GLN A 80 10.11 -14.39 17.96
N ALA A 81 9.36 -14.72 16.91
CA ALA A 81 9.91 -15.41 15.74
C ALA A 81 11.00 -14.58 15.04
N MET A 82 10.80 -13.27 14.91
CA MET A 82 11.82 -12.37 14.35
C MET A 82 13.06 -12.27 15.24
N ALA A 83 12.90 -12.21 16.56
CA ALA A 83 14.02 -12.20 17.50
C ALA A 83 14.82 -13.53 17.44
N ASP A 84 14.14 -14.67 17.31
CA ASP A 84 14.78 -15.97 17.12
C ASP A 84 15.60 -16.01 15.81
N LEU A 85 15.02 -15.54 14.69
CA LEU A 85 15.73 -15.44 13.41
C LEU A 85 17.00 -14.59 13.52
N LEU A 86 16.91 -13.44 14.20
CA LEU A 86 18.07 -12.56 14.43
C LEU A 86 19.11 -13.20 15.34
N SER A 87 18.70 -13.95 16.37
CA SER A 87 19.62 -14.61 17.28
C SER A 87 20.50 -15.66 16.60
N LYS A 88 20.02 -16.23 15.49
CA LYS A 88 20.71 -17.24 14.66
C LYS A 88 21.37 -16.64 13.42
N GLN A 89 21.50 -15.32 13.37
CA GLN A 89 22.09 -14.65 12.22
C GLN A 89 23.55 -15.08 12.03
N GLY A 90 23.85 -15.66 10.87
CA GLY A 90 25.19 -16.16 10.53
C GLY A 90 25.37 -17.67 10.73
N GLU A 91 24.38 -18.34 11.32
CA GLU A 91 24.30 -19.79 11.32
C GLU A 91 23.81 -20.28 9.96
N ALA A 92 24.39 -21.37 9.44
CA ALA A 92 23.89 -22.01 8.23
C ALA A 92 22.50 -22.60 8.53
N VAL A 93 21.51 -22.28 7.69
CA VAL A 93 20.19 -22.89 7.80
C VAL A 93 20.34 -24.37 7.44
N ASP A 94 20.21 -25.23 8.44
CA ASP A 94 20.17 -26.67 8.22
C ASP A 94 18.80 -27.06 7.66
N LEU A 95 18.79 -27.48 6.40
CA LEU A 95 17.59 -27.91 5.68
C LEU A 95 17.52 -29.44 5.55
N THR A 96 18.25 -30.18 6.41
CA THR A 96 18.29 -31.65 6.37
C THR A 96 17.11 -32.32 7.07
#